data_AF-A0A2E0ZM58-F1
#
_entry.id   AF-A0A2E0ZM58-F1
#
_cell.length_a   1.000
_cell.length_b   1.000
_cell.length_c   1.000
_cell.angle_alpha   90.00
_cell.angle_beta   90.00
_cell.angle_gamma   90.00
#
_symmetry.space_group_name_H-M   'P 1'
#
loop_
_entity.id
_entity.type
_entity.pdbx_description
1 polymer ?
#
loop_
_entity_poly.entity_id
_entity_poly.type
_entity_poly.pdbx_seq_one_letter_code
_entity_poly.pdbx_strand_id
1 'polypeptide(L)'
;MQSQSGRRRRYSVSRHNTLATHLWPGFAGRIECHTSRLLQQTTGTGHFVQHFVPETAVLGRGLRLTQRRCGLSKASTTPFTKDVVLAIGLLYAAAGIILFTQVGPWEAVRYVIINGLIVFAWLWSAERILRNTPIPDIEPIHRPAAELLCALAAIAIVIGIVAINYAGWVAIPSWVFYVVIYGTVFAIFFGLRYPIKELGIIWPSKSGWWALFIAILVNFAATALFQIIPKEESPPISPGDLASQTTGFLSILALFVGLLFRAALPEELLFRITLQPRLARFLPVGWAILIQALLFSAAHLPQQLINYQRPFVLALGYLLTVDNGLIGGYLWHRTRSLPLLVILHLFAYPRFGI
;
A
#
# COMPACT_ATOMS: atom_id res chain seq x y z
N MET A 1 0.93 -40.84 -63.63
CA MET A 1 2.09 -41.37 -62.86
C MET A 1 2.75 -40.23 -62.11
N GLN A 2 3.27 -40.54 -60.91
CA GLN A 2 3.99 -39.67 -59.95
C GLN A 2 3.14 -38.81 -59.00
N SER A 3 2.83 -39.48 -57.89
CA SER A 3 2.50 -39.00 -56.56
C SER A 3 3.55 -38.03 -56.00
N GLN A 4 3.10 -36.94 -55.37
CA GLN A 4 3.91 -36.22 -54.39
C GLN A 4 3.20 -36.18 -53.04
N SER A 5 3.87 -36.83 -52.09
CA SER A 5 3.52 -37.08 -50.70
C SER A 5 3.56 -35.82 -49.84
N GLY A 6 2.55 -35.67 -48.97
CA GLY A 6 2.49 -34.66 -47.93
C GLY A 6 3.57 -34.82 -46.85
N ARG A 7 4.15 -33.69 -46.44
CA ARG A 7 5.01 -33.58 -45.25
C ARG A 7 4.29 -32.72 -44.20
N ARG A 8 3.64 -33.37 -43.23
CA ARG A 8 3.18 -32.72 -41.99
C ARG A 8 4.40 -32.42 -41.11
N ARG A 9 4.73 -31.14 -40.94
CA ARG A 9 5.69 -30.70 -39.90
C ARG A 9 5.02 -30.86 -38.53
N ARG A 10 5.57 -31.73 -37.68
CA ARG A 10 5.29 -31.73 -36.24
C ARG A 10 6.18 -30.67 -35.59
N TYR A 11 5.60 -29.68 -34.94
CA TYR A 11 6.33 -28.82 -34.02
C TYR A 11 6.44 -29.54 -32.67
N SER A 12 7.66 -29.88 -32.24
CA SER A 12 7.93 -30.30 -30.87
C SER A 12 8.08 -29.06 -30.01
N VAL A 13 7.14 -28.84 -29.09
CA VAL A 13 7.30 -27.83 -28.03
C VAL A 13 8.20 -28.45 -26.96
N SER A 14 9.47 -28.07 -26.96
CA SER A 14 10.38 -28.37 -25.85
C SER A 14 9.92 -27.61 -24.62
N ARG A 15 9.44 -28.34 -23.60
CA ARG A 15 9.26 -27.81 -22.25
C ARG A 15 10.60 -27.92 -21.54
N HIS A 16 11.25 -26.80 -21.28
CA HIS A 16 12.31 -26.76 -20.27
C HIS A 16 11.71 -26.54 -18.88
N ASN A 17 11.95 -27.55 -18.06
CA ASN A 17 11.76 -27.62 -16.62
C ASN A 17 12.57 -26.52 -15.91
N THR A 18 11.94 -25.78 -15.00
CA THR A 18 11.98 -26.00 -13.53
C THR A 18 13.38 -25.97 -12.94
N LEU A 19 13.74 -24.86 -12.30
CA LEU A 19 14.71 -24.79 -11.20
C LEU A 19 14.57 -23.44 -10.49
N ALA A 20 14.13 -23.51 -9.22
CA ALA A 20 14.32 -22.56 -8.10
C ALA A 20 13.06 -22.43 -7.22
N THR A 21 12.70 -23.52 -6.53
CA THR A 21 11.85 -23.47 -5.33
C THR A 21 12.52 -24.29 -4.25
N HIS A 22 13.38 -23.67 -3.47
CA HIS A 22 13.75 -24.12 -2.13
C HIS A 22 14.20 -22.89 -1.35
N LEU A 23 13.32 -22.35 -0.49
CA LEU A 23 13.57 -21.56 0.72
C LEU A 23 12.22 -20.98 1.22
N TRP A 24 11.42 -21.80 1.90
CA TRP A 24 10.54 -21.47 3.05
C TRP A 24 9.60 -22.66 3.36
N PRO A 25 9.95 -23.56 4.30
CA PRO A 25 9.01 -24.56 4.79
C PRO A 25 8.21 -23.93 5.94
N GLY A 26 6.98 -23.49 5.71
CA GLY A 26 6.15 -22.99 6.81
C GLY A 26 4.85 -22.24 6.49
N PHE A 27 4.48 -22.03 5.23
CA PHE A 27 3.27 -21.25 4.92
C PHE A 27 2.49 -21.84 3.73
N ALA A 28 1.84 -22.98 3.98
CA ALA A 28 0.89 -23.60 3.06
C ALA A 28 -0.54 -23.55 3.63
N GLY A 29 -1.03 -22.35 3.93
CA GLY A 29 -2.48 -22.08 3.97
C GLY A 29 -2.99 -21.98 2.54
N ARG A 30 -3.04 -23.12 1.83
CA ARG A 30 -3.47 -23.18 0.44
C ARG A 30 -4.99 -23.03 0.40
N ILE A 31 -5.50 -21.83 0.11
CA ILE A 31 -6.90 -21.66 -0.31
C ILE A 31 -6.97 -22.16 -1.77
N GLU A 32 -7.01 -23.47 -1.95
CA GLU A 32 -7.38 -24.09 -3.22
C GLU A 32 -8.88 -23.84 -3.44
N CYS A 33 -9.20 -22.75 -4.13
CA CYS A 33 -10.45 -22.72 -4.90
C CYS A 33 -10.26 -23.67 -6.09
N HIS A 34 -10.45 -24.97 -5.84
CA HIS A 34 -10.53 -25.98 -6.88
C HIS A 34 -11.71 -25.62 -7.80
N THR A 35 -11.42 -24.97 -8.93
CA THR A 35 -12.30 -24.98 -10.10
C THR A 35 -12.13 -26.36 -10.74
N SER A 36 -12.67 -27.39 -10.10
CA SER A 36 -12.86 -28.69 -10.72
C SER A 36 -13.89 -28.52 -11.82
N ARG A 37 -13.39 -28.26 -13.03
CA ARG A 37 -14.13 -28.31 -14.28
C ARG A 37 -14.50 -29.78 -14.51
N LEU A 38 -15.63 -30.20 -13.95
CA LEU A 38 -16.28 -31.46 -14.33
C LEU A 38 -16.75 -31.31 -15.78
N LEU A 39 -15.85 -31.60 -16.73
CA LEU A 39 -16.24 -32.00 -18.07
C LEU A 39 -16.89 -33.38 -17.93
N GLN A 40 -18.22 -33.41 -17.83
CA GLN A 40 -18.96 -34.62 -18.15
C GLN A 40 -18.71 -34.90 -19.64
N GLN A 41 -17.80 -35.84 -19.91
CA GLN A 41 -17.75 -36.51 -21.20
C GLN A 41 -19.02 -37.35 -21.33
N THR A 42 -20.02 -36.82 -22.02
CA THR A 42 -21.09 -37.65 -22.59
C THR A 42 -20.51 -38.40 -23.78
N THR A 43 -20.06 -39.63 -23.55
CA THR A 43 -19.83 -40.59 -24.64
C THR A 43 -21.19 -41.08 -25.13
N GLY A 44 -21.75 -40.37 -26.12
CA GLY A 44 -22.92 -40.81 -26.88
C GLY A 44 -22.49 -41.20 -28.28
N THR A 45 -22.33 -42.51 -28.50
CA THR A 45 -22.23 -43.12 -29.84
C THR A 45 -23.53 -42.88 -30.60
N GLY A 46 -23.40 -42.37 -31.83
CA GLY A 46 -24.51 -41.88 -32.63
C GLY A 46 -25.39 -42.95 -33.27
N HIS A 47 -26.61 -42.54 -33.58
CA HIS A 47 -27.33 -42.95 -34.79
C HIS A 47 -27.95 -41.70 -35.42
N PHE A 48 -27.57 -41.48 -36.68
CA PHE A 48 -28.04 -40.40 -37.54
C PHE A 48 -29.39 -40.83 -38.14
N VAL A 49 -30.46 -40.09 -37.87
CA VAL A 49 -31.71 -40.17 -38.65
C VAL A 49 -32.09 -38.73 -39.01
N GLN A 50 -32.07 -38.44 -40.31
CA GLN A 50 -32.57 -37.20 -40.88
C GLN A 50 -34.10 -37.21 -40.82
N HIS A 51 -34.68 -36.32 -40.00
CA HIS A 51 -36.04 -35.87 -40.20
C HIS A 51 -36.08 -34.35 -40.25
N PHE A 52 -36.51 -33.86 -41.41
CA PHE A 52 -36.97 -32.50 -41.66
C PHE A 52 -38.24 -32.25 -40.83
N VAL A 53 -38.24 -31.22 -39.99
CA VAL A 53 -39.44 -30.66 -39.35
C VAL A 53 -39.34 -29.13 -39.43
N PRO A 54 -40.41 -28.41 -39.84
CA PRO A 54 -40.42 -26.97 -39.95
C PRO A 54 -40.67 -26.28 -38.60
N GLU A 55 -40.24 -25.02 -38.53
CA GLU A 55 -40.69 -23.89 -37.70
C GLU A 55 -41.38 -24.11 -36.32
N THR A 56 -40.93 -23.27 -35.38
CA THR A 56 -41.49 -22.96 -34.03
C THR A 56 -41.08 -23.88 -32.87
N ALA A 57 -40.01 -23.48 -32.15
CA ALA A 57 -39.85 -23.83 -30.73
C ALA A 57 -38.88 -22.87 -30.01
N VAL A 58 -39.44 -22.04 -29.14
CA VAL A 58 -38.76 -21.35 -28.05
C VAL A 58 -38.13 -22.39 -27.12
N LEU A 59 -36.81 -22.49 -27.08
CA LEU A 59 -36.01 -23.28 -26.13
C LEU A 59 -34.77 -22.42 -25.77
N GLY A 60 -34.69 -21.74 -24.63
CA GLY A 60 -35.20 -22.13 -23.33
C GLY A 60 -34.26 -23.15 -22.67
N ARG A 61 -32.94 -22.88 -22.61
CA ARG A 61 -32.01 -23.57 -21.70
C ARG A 61 -30.95 -22.61 -21.20
N GLY A 62 -31.37 -21.80 -20.23
CA GLY A 62 -30.46 -21.07 -19.36
C GLY A 62 -29.60 -22.06 -18.60
N LEU A 63 -28.33 -22.16 -18.97
CA LEU A 63 -27.28 -22.64 -18.09
C LEU A 63 -27.16 -21.62 -16.95
N ARG A 64 -28.03 -21.74 -15.94
CA ARG A 64 -27.76 -21.18 -14.62
C ARG A 64 -26.61 -21.99 -14.05
N LEU A 65 -25.39 -21.53 -14.33
CA LEU A 65 -24.24 -21.84 -13.50
C LEU A 65 -24.64 -21.45 -12.08
N THR A 66 -25.06 -22.45 -11.32
CA THR A 66 -25.21 -22.35 -9.87
C THR A 66 -23.82 -22.09 -9.36
N GLN A 67 -23.48 -20.80 -9.28
CA GLN A 67 -22.33 -20.28 -8.58
C GLN A 67 -22.53 -20.75 -7.14
N ARG A 68 -21.98 -21.94 -6.82
CA ARG A 68 -21.96 -22.48 -5.48
C ARG A 68 -21.40 -21.38 -4.62
N ARG A 69 -22.24 -20.79 -3.79
CA ARG A 69 -21.85 -19.87 -2.72
C ARG A 69 -20.96 -20.72 -1.81
N CYS A 70 -19.67 -20.79 -2.11
CA CYS A 70 -18.67 -21.25 -1.16
C CYS A 70 -18.96 -20.50 0.13
N GLY A 71 -19.26 -21.26 1.19
CA GLY A 71 -19.68 -20.72 2.47
C GLY A 71 -18.73 -19.58 2.83
N LEU A 72 -19.30 -18.38 2.94
CA LEU A 72 -18.62 -17.20 3.43
C LEU A 72 -18.17 -17.52 4.86
N SER A 73 -16.99 -18.11 5.01
CA SER A 73 -16.29 -18.09 6.29
C SER A 73 -16.31 -16.62 6.70
N LYS A 74 -16.81 -16.31 7.90
CA LYS A 74 -16.80 -14.95 8.45
C LYS A 74 -15.38 -14.41 8.26
N ALA A 75 -15.20 -13.58 7.23
CA ALA A 75 -13.89 -13.04 6.92
C ALA A 75 -13.46 -12.26 8.16
N SER A 76 -12.26 -12.54 8.67
CA SER A 76 -11.73 -11.77 9.78
C SER A 76 -11.83 -10.29 9.43
N THR A 77 -12.47 -9.50 10.29
CA THR A 77 -12.83 -8.12 9.96
C THR A 77 -11.59 -7.24 9.79
N THR A 78 -10.47 -7.61 10.43
CA THR A 78 -9.20 -6.88 10.35
C THR A 78 -8.23 -7.53 9.34
N PRO A 79 -7.42 -6.73 8.62
CA PRO A 79 -6.36 -7.25 7.76
C PRO A 79 -5.10 -7.68 8.54
N PHE A 80 -5.00 -7.32 9.82
CA PHE A 80 -3.84 -7.57 10.68
C PHE A 80 -3.98 -8.90 11.42
N THR A 81 -3.28 -9.92 10.93
CA THR A 81 -3.16 -11.21 11.62
C THR A 81 -2.32 -11.06 12.90
N LYS A 82 -2.36 -12.07 13.78
CA LYS A 82 -1.56 -12.08 15.02
C LYS A 82 -0.06 -11.89 14.73
N ASP A 83 0.44 -12.50 13.66
CA ASP A 83 1.85 -12.40 13.28
C ASP A 83 2.23 -10.98 12.84
N VAL A 84 1.35 -10.29 12.13
CA VAL A 84 1.57 -8.88 11.73
C VAL A 84 1.55 -7.97 12.97
N VAL A 85 0.61 -8.18 13.90
CA VAL A 85 0.57 -7.42 15.16
C VAL A 85 1.83 -7.67 16.00
N LEU A 86 2.30 -8.92 16.08
CA LEU A 86 3.56 -9.26 16.75
C LEU A 86 4.75 -8.55 16.09
N ALA A 87 4.83 -8.57 14.76
CA ALA A 87 5.89 -7.88 14.02
C ALA A 87 5.89 -6.37 14.30
N ILE A 88 4.74 -5.70 14.28
CA ILE A 88 4.61 -4.29 14.66
C ILE A 88 5.11 -4.08 16.10
N GLY A 89 4.68 -4.91 17.04
CA GLY A 89 5.14 -4.83 18.44
C GLY A 89 6.65 -4.97 18.59
N LEU A 90 7.28 -5.89 17.84
CA LEU A 90 8.74 -6.06 17.84
C LEU A 90 9.47 -4.85 17.24
N LEU A 91 8.94 -4.21 16.20
CA LEU A 91 9.52 -2.99 15.63
C LEU A 91 9.48 -1.84 16.64
N TYR A 92 8.37 -1.64 17.35
CA TYR A 92 8.25 -0.65 18.41
C TYR A 92 9.17 -0.96 19.60
N ALA A 93 9.28 -2.23 20.00
CA ALA A 93 10.20 -2.63 21.07
C ALA A 93 11.66 -2.31 20.69
N ALA A 94 12.07 -2.63 19.46
CA ALA A 94 13.40 -2.30 18.95
C ALA A 94 13.63 -0.78 18.90
N ALA A 95 12.66 -0.01 18.39
CA ALA A 95 12.69 1.45 18.42
C ALA A 95 12.87 2.00 19.85
N GLY A 96 12.14 1.43 20.81
CA GLY A 96 12.16 1.85 22.21
C GLY A 96 13.51 1.61 22.86
N ILE A 97 14.10 0.43 22.65
CA ILE A 97 15.44 0.10 23.14
C ILE A 97 16.49 1.06 22.55
N ILE A 98 16.41 1.33 21.25
CA ILE A 98 17.32 2.26 20.58
C ILE A 98 17.18 3.66 21.18
N LEU A 99 15.98 4.24 21.20
CA LEU A 99 15.78 5.62 21.66
C LEU A 99 16.11 5.78 23.14
N PHE A 100 15.78 4.78 23.96
CA PHE A 100 16.10 4.78 25.39
C PHE A 100 17.61 4.83 25.63
N THR A 101 18.38 4.06 24.86
CA THR A 101 19.83 3.94 25.05
C THR A 101 20.63 5.04 24.35
N GLN A 102 20.12 5.58 23.23
CA GLN A 102 20.82 6.58 22.42
C GLN A 102 20.47 8.03 22.81
N VAL A 103 19.29 8.27 23.39
CA VAL A 103 18.82 9.62 23.73
C VAL A 103 18.42 9.68 25.20
N GLY A 104 17.46 8.84 25.60
CA GLY A 104 16.98 8.81 26.97
C GLY A 104 15.56 8.24 27.12
N PRO A 105 15.12 8.03 28.37
CA PRO A 105 13.87 7.37 28.68
C PRO A 105 12.64 8.15 28.19
N TRP A 106 12.67 9.47 28.25
CA TRP A 106 11.50 10.28 27.85
C TRP A 106 11.35 10.36 26.34
N GLU A 107 12.45 10.31 25.60
CA GLU A 107 12.41 10.18 24.14
C GLU A 107 11.72 8.86 23.73
N ALA A 108 12.11 7.74 24.35
CA ALA A 108 11.48 6.44 24.09
C ALA A 108 9.98 6.45 24.45
N VAL A 109 9.60 7.02 25.60
CA VAL A 109 8.19 7.16 25.98
C VAL A 109 7.42 7.96 24.94
N ARG A 110 7.96 9.10 24.48
CA ARG A 110 7.33 9.98 23.50
C ARG A 110 7.10 9.27 22.16
N TYR A 111 8.16 8.72 21.59
CA TYR A 111 8.13 8.23 20.22
C TYR A 111 7.62 6.80 20.09
N VAL A 112 7.65 6.00 21.15
CA VAL A 112 7.24 4.58 21.08
C VAL A 112 5.94 4.35 21.82
N ILE A 113 5.86 4.75 23.10
CA ILE A 113 4.68 4.47 23.91
C ILE A 113 3.51 5.35 23.45
N ILE A 114 3.70 6.67 23.38
CA ILE A 114 2.61 7.59 23.04
C ILE A 114 2.21 7.44 21.58
N ASN A 115 3.17 7.43 20.65
CA ASN A 115 2.84 7.20 19.23
C ASN A 115 2.20 5.83 19.02
N GLY A 116 2.66 4.79 19.74
CA GLY A 116 2.02 3.47 19.69
C GLY A 116 0.57 3.49 20.17
N LEU A 117 0.29 4.21 21.26
CA LEU A 117 -1.08 4.42 21.74
C LEU A 117 -1.94 5.22 20.75
N ILE A 118 -1.36 6.23 20.09
CA ILE A 118 -2.02 6.99 19.03
C ILE A 118 -2.38 6.06 17.87
N VAL A 119 -1.40 5.35 17.31
CA VAL A 119 -1.60 4.42 16.18
C VAL A 119 -2.63 3.36 16.54
N PHE A 120 -2.57 2.82 17.76
CA PHE A 120 -3.57 1.88 18.25
C PHE A 120 -4.98 2.50 18.29
N ALA A 121 -5.15 3.66 18.95
CA ALA A 121 -6.44 4.35 19.03
C ALA A 121 -6.99 4.68 17.64
N TRP A 122 -6.10 5.05 16.73
CA TRP A 122 -6.38 5.37 15.34
C TRP A 122 -6.90 4.16 14.57
N LEU A 123 -6.14 3.07 14.55
CA LEU A 123 -6.52 1.83 13.85
C LEU A 123 -7.78 1.21 14.47
N TRP A 124 -7.89 1.22 15.79
CA TRP A 124 -9.06 0.69 16.50
C TRP A 124 -10.33 1.48 16.19
N SER A 125 -10.28 2.82 16.23
CA SER A 125 -11.44 3.65 15.90
C SER A 125 -11.81 3.54 14.42
N ALA A 126 -10.84 3.53 13.51
CA ALA A 126 -11.08 3.36 12.09
C ALA A 126 -11.70 1.99 11.77
N GLU A 127 -11.22 0.89 12.37
CA GLU A 127 -11.87 -0.43 12.29
C GLU A 127 -13.29 -0.38 12.83
N ARG A 128 -13.51 0.20 14.01
CA ARG A 128 -14.85 0.27 14.59
C ARG A 128 -15.83 1.02 13.69
N ILE A 129 -15.42 2.13 13.08
CA ILE A 129 -16.26 2.97 12.21
C ILE A 129 -16.48 2.32 10.85
N LEU A 130 -15.43 1.74 10.27
CA LEU A 130 -15.43 1.26 8.90
C LEU A 130 -15.81 -0.22 8.76
N ARG A 131 -15.86 -1.03 9.83
CA ARG A 131 -16.09 -2.50 9.74
C ARG A 131 -17.29 -2.92 8.90
N ASN A 132 -18.35 -2.11 8.89
CA ASN A 132 -19.60 -2.41 8.19
C ASN A 132 -19.66 -1.77 6.78
N THR A 133 -18.67 -0.95 6.42
CA THR A 133 -18.57 -0.36 5.09
C THR A 133 -18.02 -1.41 4.12
N PRO A 134 -18.65 -1.66 2.96
CA PRO A 134 -18.10 -2.55 1.96
C PRO A 134 -16.77 -1.98 1.44
N ILE A 135 -15.77 -2.83 1.24
CA ILE A 135 -14.53 -2.44 0.58
C ILE A 135 -14.87 -2.21 -0.90
N PRO A 136 -14.51 -1.07 -1.50
CA PRO A 136 -14.71 -0.86 -2.93
C PRO A 136 -14.02 -1.94 -3.76
N ASP A 137 -14.70 -2.43 -4.79
CA ASP A 137 -14.14 -3.40 -5.75
C ASP A 137 -12.93 -2.80 -6.48
N ILE A 138 -11.91 -3.62 -6.69
CA ILE A 138 -10.63 -3.21 -7.29
C ILE A 138 -10.50 -3.92 -8.63
N GLU A 139 -10.07 -3.19 -9.66
CA GLU A 139 -9.69 -3.83 -10.90
C GLU A 139 -8.53 -4.83 -10.68
N PRO A 140 -8.58 -6.02 -11.30
CA PRO A 140 -7.45 -6.94 -11.26
C PRO A 140 -6.18 -6.26 -11.78
N ILE A 141 -5.07 -6.43 -11.06
CA ILE A 141 -3.78 -5.91 -11.50
C ILE A 141 -3.31 -6.66 -12.75
N HIS A 142 -3.06 -5.93 -13.83
CA HIS A 142 -2.76 -6.49 -15.16
C HIS A 142 -1.41 -7.22 -15.19
N ARG A 143 -0.35 -6.62 -14.64
CA ARG A 143 1.02 -7.16 -14.66
C ARG A 143 1.67 -7.05 -13.28
N PRO A 144 1.22 -7.83 -12.29
CA PRO A 144 1.53 -7.58 -10.89
C PRO A 144 3.03 -7.56 -10.56
N ALA A 145 3.82 -8.46 -11.13
CA ALA A 145 5.27 -8.50 -10.88
C ALA A 145 6.01 -7.32 -11.52
N ALA A 146 5.70 -7.00 -12.77
CA ALA A 146 6.34 -5.89 -13.48
C ALA A 146 5.96 -4.53 -12.90
N GLU A 147 4.69 -4.35 -12.52
CA GLU A 147 4.21 -3.14 -11.86
C GLU A 147 4.81 -2.97 -10.47
N LEU A 148 4.95 -4.07 -9.70
CA LEU A 148 5.64 -4.03 -8.40
C LEU A 148 7.11 -3.64 -8.57
N LEU A 149 7.82 -4.27 -9.51
CA LEU A 149 9.21 -3.95 -9.80
C LEU A 149 9.38 -2.48 -10.22
N CYS A 150 8.47 -1.97 -11.05
CA CYS A 150 8.45 -0.57 -11.46
C CYS A 150 8.28 0.37 -10.26
N ALA A 151 7.34 0.08 -9.36
CA ALA A 151 7.12 0.87 -8.15
C ALA A 151 8.34 0.84 -7.20
N LEU A 152 8.94 -0.33 -6.99
CA LEU A 152 10.15 -0.48 -6.17
C LEU A 152 11.36 0.25 -6.78
N ALA A 153 11.53 0.17 -8.10
CA ALA A 153 12.58 0.90 -8.81
C ALA A 153 12.39 2.42 -8.68
N ALA A 154 11.16 2.91 -8.81
CA ALA A 154 10.86 4.34 -8.62
C ALA A 154 11.19 4.80 -7.19
N ILE A 155 10.86 4.01 -6.17
CA ILE A 155 11.22 4.30 -4.77
C ILE A 155 12.74 4.36 -4.62
N ALA A 156 13.47 3.37 -5.13
CA ALA A 156 14.93 3.35 -5.04
C ALA A 156 15.59 4.56 -5.74
N ILE A 157 15.10 4.93 -6.92
CA ILE A 157 15.58 6.10 -7.67
C ILE A 157 15.29 7.38 -6.88
N VAL A 158 14.08 7.53 -6.33
CA VAL A 158 13.70 8.69 -5.51
C VAL A 158 14.61 8.82 -4.29
N ILE A 159 14.83 7.73 -3.54
CA ILE A 159 15.73 7.71 -2.38
C ILE A 159 17.14 8.12 -2.79
N GLY A 160 17.65 7.60 -3.93
CA GLY A 160 18.95 7.97 -4.47
C GLY A 160 19.05 9.46 -4.82
N ILE A 161 18.05 10.01 -5.52
CA ILE A 161 18.00 11.45 -5.86
C ILE A 161 18.01 12.31 -4.60
N VAL A 162 17.17 11.98 -3.62
CA VAL A 162 17.07 12.71 -2.36
C VAL A 162 18.39 12.64 -1.58
N ALA A 163 19.02 11.47 -1.52
CA ALA A 163 20.32 11.29 -0.87
C ALA A 163 21.43 12.12 -1.53
N ILE A 164 21.52 12.09 -2.87
CA ILE A 164 22.49 12.89 -3.64
C ILE A 164 22.28 14.38 -3.40
N ASN A 165 21.01 14.83 -3.39
CA ASN A 165 20.66 16.23 -3.18
C ASN A 165 21.01 16.70 -1.75
N TYR A 166 20.68 15.90 -0.72
CA TYR A 166 21.05 16.23 0.67
C TYR A 166 22.55 16.19 0.91
N ALA A 167 23.29 15.33 0.21
CA ALA A 167 24.74 15.26 0.33
C ALA A 167 25.46 16.44 -0.36
N GLY A 168 24.73 17.28 -1.11
CA GLY A 168 25.29 18.38 -1.87
C GLY A 168 26.20 17.95 -3.03
N TRP A 169 26.14 16.67 -3.44
CA TRP A 169 27.01 16.13 -4.49
C TRP A 169 26.61 16.66 -5.86
N VAL A 170 25.31 16.77 -6.12
CA VAL A 170 24.76 17.31 -7.38
C VAL A 170 23.50 18.11 -7.05
N ALA A 171 23.42 19.33 -7.58
CA ALA A 171 22.19 20.13 -7.51
C ALA A 171 21.16 19.56 -8.49
N ILE A 172 20.31 18.65 -8.00
CA ILE A 172 19.24 18.05 -8.80
C ILE A 172 17.99 18.94 -8.69
N PRO A 173 17.45 19.46 -9.80
CA PRO A 173 16.21 20.21 -9.77
C PRO A 173 15.07 19.35 -9.19
N SER A 174 14.23 19.94 -8.33
CA SER A 174 13.13 19.22 -7.68
C SER A 174 12.13 18.61 -8.65
N TRP A 175 12.00 19.16 -9.87
CA TRP A 175 11.13 18.59 -10.90
C TRP A 175 11.55 17.19 -11.34
N VAL A 176 12.84 16.82 -11.24
CA VAL A 176 13.32 15.47 -11.58
C VAL A 176 12.70 14.42 -10.67
N PHE A 177 12.61 14.72 -9.36
CA PHE A 177 11.91 13.87 -8.38
C PHE A 177 10.44 13.68 -8.76
N TYR A 178 9.73 14.77 -9.11
CA TYR A 178 8.33 14.70 -9.51
C TYR A 178 8.13 13.92 -10.81
N VAL A 179 9.05 14.04 -11.78
CA VAL A 179 9.02 13.25 -13.02
C VAL A 179 9.15 11.76 -12.72
N VAL A 180 10.03 11.36 -11.80
CA VAL A 180 10.16 9.94 -11.43
C VAL A 180 8.87 9.43 -10.79
N ILE A 181 8.31 10.15 -9.81
CA ILE A 181 7.10 9.70 -9.11
C ILE A 181 5.87 9.74 -10.00
N TYR A 182 5.50 10.92 -10.50
CA TYR A 182 4.30 11.07 -11.34
C TYR A 182 4.45 10.35 -12.66
N GLY A 183 5.65 10.30 -13.25
CA GLY A 183 5.92 9.54 -14.46
C GLY A 183 5.74 8.04 -14.26
N THR A 184 6.14 7.48 -13.10
CA THR A 184 5.89 6.07 -12.77
C THR A 184 4.39 5.78 -12.64
N VAL A 185 3.67 6.62 -11.90
CA VAL A 185 2.21 6.51 -11.75
C VAL A 185 1.54 6.63 -13.12
N PHE A 186 1.98 7.58 -13.94
CA PHE A 186 1.45 7.79 -15.28
C PHE A 186 1.69 6.58 -16.19
N ALA A 187 2.92 6.06 -16.20
CA ALA A 187 3.30 4.90 -17.00
C ALA A 187 2.51 3.65 -16.61
N ILE A 188 2.27 3.42 -15.32
CA ILE A 188 1.48 2.27 -14.85
C ILE A 188 0.01 2.48 -15.19
N PHE A 189 -0.61 3.58 -14.77
CA PHE A 189 -2.06 3.74 -14.87
C PHE A 189 -2.53 4.06 -16.29
N PHE A 190 -1.87 4.98 -16.98
CA PHE A 190 -2.27 5.34 -18.35
C PHE A 190 -1.65 4.39 -19.38
N GLY A 191 -0.40 3.96 -19.19
CA GLY A 191 0.25 3.01 -20.10
C GLY A 191 -0.40 1.63 -20.11
N LEU A 192 -0.93 1.18 -18.96
CA LEU A 192 -1.69 -0.08 -18.87
C LEU A 192 -3.22 0.13 -18.94
N ARG A 193 -3.68 1.37 -19.14
CA ARG A 193 -5.10 1.72 -19.32
C ARG A 193 -6.00 1.34 -18.14
N TYR A 194 -5.51 1.50 -16.92
CA TYR A 194 -6.36 1.46 -15.74
C TYR A 194 -7.39 2.60 -15.79
N PRO A 195 -8.63 2.38 -15.33
CA PRO A 195 -9.61 3.44 -15.23
C PRO A 195 -9.26 4.40 -14.11
N ILE A 196 -9.65 5.66 -14.27
CA ILE A 196 -9.31 6.77 -13.36
C ILE A 196 -9.72 6.48 -11.90
N LYS A 197 -10.79 5.70 -11.68
CA LYS A 197 -11.21 5.28 -10.33
C LYS A 197 -10.13 4.50 -9.56
N GLU A 198 -9.22 3.80 -10.24
CA GLU A 198 -8.12 3.04 -9.61
C GLU A 198 -7.02 3.95 -9.05
N LEU A 199 -6.98 5.23 -9.48
CA LEU A 199 -6.19 6.27 -8.81
C LEU A 199 -6.80 6.68 -7.47
N GLY A 200 -7.89 6.04 -7.04
CA GLY A 200 -8.56 6.35 -5.78
C GLY A 200 -9.29 7.69 -5.80
N ILE A 201 -9.60 8.24 -6.98
CA ILE A 201 -10.43 9.44 -7.12
C ILE A 201 -11.90 9.03 -6.87
N ILE A 202 -12.16 8.63 -5.63
CA ILE A 202 -13.41 8.12 -5.12
C ILE A 202 -13.77 8.98 -3.91
N TRP A 203 -14.99 9.52 -3.91
CA TRP A 203 -15.45 10.33 -2.79
C TRP A 203 -15.58 9.48 -1.52
N PRO A 204 -15.08 9.95 -0.36
CA PRO A 204 -15.17 9.16 0.85
C PRO A 204 -16.63 8.99 1.29
N SER A 205 -16.95 7.81 1.81
CA SER A 205 -18.25 7.57 2.45
C SER A 205 -18.39 8.41 3.72
N LYS A 206 -19.62 8.56 4.23
CA LYS A 206 -19.87 9.23 5.53
C LYS A 206 -19.03 8.60 6.66
N SER A 207 -18.91 7.27 6.69
CA SER A 207 -18.06 6.57 7.65
C SER A 207 -16.57 6.85 7.43
N GLY A 208 -16.12 7.00 6.17
CA GLY A 208 -14.76 7.45 5.84
C GLY A 208 -14.46 8.83 6.43
N TRP A 209 -15.35 9.80 6.22
CA TRP A 209 -15.22 11.15 6.80
C TRP A 209 -15.21 11.12 8.33
N TRP A 210 -16.04 10.29 8.96
CA TRP A 210 -16.01 10.12 10.42
C TRP A 210 -14.69 9.52 10.91
N ALA A 211 -14.15 8.52 10.22
CA ALA A 211 -12.84 7.95 10.57
C ALA A 211 -11.73 9.01 10.49
N LEU A 212 -11.74 9.85 9.44
CA LEU A 212 -10.81 10.98 9.30
C LEU A 212 -11.01 12.06 10.39
N PHE A 213 -12.25 12.37 10.74
CA PHE A 213 -12.52 13.34 11.81
C PHE A 213 -11.99 12.86 13.16
N ILE A 214 -12.26 11.59 13.53
CA ILE A 214 -11.74 11.00 14.77
C ILE A 214 -10.21 10.94 14.75
N ALA A 215 -9.61 10.62 13.61
CA ALA A 215 -8.17 10.66 13.41
C ALA A 215 -7.56 12.04 13.72
N ILE A 216 -8.20 13.11 13.24
CA ILE A 216 -7.78 14.49 13.51
C ILE A 216 -7.92 14.78 15.02
N LEU A 217 -9.02 14.39 15.67
CA LEU A 217 -9.20 14.57 17.11
C LEU A 217 -8.16 13.84 17.95
N VAL A 218 -7.82 12.60 17.59
CA VAL A 218 -6.75 11.83 18.27
C VAL A 218 -5.42 12.57 18.15
N ASN A 219 -5.12 13.15 16.98
CA ASN A 219 -3.92 13.96 16.80
C ASN A 219 -3.96 15.23 17.65
N PHE A 220 -5.07 15.96 17.71
CA PHE A 220 -5.18 17.11 18.61
C PHE A 220 -4.97 16.73 20.09
N ALA A 221 -5.65 15.68 20.55
CA ALA A 221 -5.57 15.20 21.92
C ALA A 221 -4.13 14.83 22.28
N ALA A 222 -3.43 14.14 21.38
CA ALA A 222 -2.08 13.74 21.67
C ALA A 222 -1.07 14.90 21.50
N THR A 223 -1.38 15.98 20.77
CA THR A 223 -0.57 17.20 20.78
C THR A 223 -0.64 17.85 22.14
N ALA A 224 -1.84 17.93 22.74
CA ALA A 224 -2.02 18.39 24.12
C ALA A 224 -1.26 17.50 25.11
N LEU A 225 -1.29 16.18 24.93
CA LEU A 225 -0.53 15.24 25.77
C LEU A 225 0.98 15.52 25.72
N PHE A 226 1.55 15.80 24.54
CA PHE A 226 2.97 16.11 24.41
C PHE A 226 3.42 17.39 25.12
N GLN A 227 2.50 18.33 25.41
CA GLN A 227 2.78 19.54 26.18
C GLN A 227 2.97 19.26 27.68
N ILE A 228 2.40 18.16 28.19
CA ILE A 228 2.42 17.82 29.63
C ILE A 228 3.64 16.96 29.96
N ILE A 229 4.19 16.27 28.97
CA ILE A 229 5.30 15.34 29.14
C ILE A 229 6.63 16.10 29.16
N PRO A 230 7.65 15.65 29.91
CA PRO A 230 8.96 16.30 29.93
C PRO A 230 9.49 16.54 28.52
N LYS A 231 10.06 17.72 28.26
CA LYS A 231 10.53 18.14 26.93
C LYS A 231 11.51 17.11 26.32
N GLU A 232 11.64 17.16 25.00
CA GLU A 232 12.53 16.26 24.26
C GLU A 232 13.96 16.34 24.80
N GLU A 233 14.57 15.17 24.93
CA GLU A 233 15.96 15.00 25.38
C GLU A 233 16.92 15.16 24.19
N SER A 234 16.41 14.97 22.96
CA SER A 234 17.13 15.25 21.72
C SER A 234 17.30 16.76 21.52
N PRO A 235 18.46 17.21 20.99
CA PRO A 235 18.59 18.59 20.56
C PRO A 235 17.56 18.90 19.47
N PRO A 236 16.89 20.06 19.52
CA PRO A 236 15.89 20.42 18.52
C PRO A 236 16.55 20.46 17.15
N ILE A 237 15.97 19.77 16.18
CA ILE A 237 16.32 19.98 14.77
C ILE A 237 15.95 21.43 14.50
N SER A 238 16.92 22.28 14.12
CA SER A 238 16.68 23.67 13.77
C SER A 238 15.55 23.70 12.74
N PRO A 239 14.32 24.09 13.11
CA PRO A 239 13.27 24.19 12.12
C PRO A 239 13.73 25.34 11.24
N GLY A 240 14.11 25.06 9.98
CA GLY A 240 14.32 26.13 9.02
C GLY A 240 13.06 26.99 9.09
N ASP A 241 13.21 28.25 9.52
CA ASP A 241 12.23 28.99 10.32
C ASP A 241 10.83 29.03 9.67
N LEU A 242 10.06 27.95 9.84
CA LEU A 242 8.73 27.77 9.23
C LEU A 242 7.79 28.84 9.77
N ALA A 243 7.98 29.25 11.03
CA ALA A 243 7.26 30.34 11.65
C ALA A 243 7.45 31.65 10.87
N SER A 244 8.69 31.97 10.45
CA SER A 244 8.97 33.12 9.59
C SER A 244 8.34 33.03 8.19
N GLN A 245 8.12 31.81 7.68
CA GLN A 245 7.47 31.57 6.39
C GLN A 245 5.94 31.60 6.46
N THR A 246 5.35 31.64 7.66
CA THR A 246 3.88 31.52 7.88
C THR A 246 3.21 32.78 8.44
N THR A 247 3.73 33.98 8.17
CA THR A 247 3.22 35.23 8.78
C THR A 247 1.91 35.77 8.15
N GLY A 248 1.27 35.04 7.23
CA GLY A 248 0.01 35.49 6.63
C GLY A 248 -0.80 34.37 5.97
N PHE A 249 -2.10 34.63 5.76
CA PHE A 249 -3.04 33.67 5.17
C PHE A 249 -2.55 33.12 3.82
N LEU A 250 -2.05 33.99 2.92
CA LEU A 250 -1.56 33.58 1.61
C LEU A 250 -0.32 32.68 1.71
N SER A 251 0.59 32.96 2.64
CA SER A 251 1.78 32.12 2.85
C SER A 251 1.42 30.76 3.41
N ILE A 252 0.45 30.71 4.34
CA ILE A 252 -0.12 29.45 4.85
C ILE A 252 -0.77 28.66 3.71
N LEU A 253 -1.61 29.31 2.89
CA LEU A 253 -2.26 28.67 1.75
C LEU A 253 -1.22 28.14 0.75
N ALA A 254 -0.20 28.93 0.42
CA ALA A 254 0.89 28.53 -0.47
C ALA A 254 1.70 27.35 0.12
N LEU A 255 1.92 27.33 1.44
CA LEU A 255 2.54 26.21 2.13
C LEU A 255 1.69 24.94 2.01
N PHE A 256 0.38 25.00 2.27
CA PHE A 256 -0.52 23.84 2.15
C PHE A 256 -0.59 23.32 0.72
N VAL A 257 -0.72 24.20 -0.28
CA VAL A 257 -0.67 23.81 -1.70
C VAL A 257 0.69 23.21 -2.04
N GLY A 258 1.77 23.80 -1.54
CA GLY A 258 3.12 23.27 -1.69
C GLY A 258 3.27 21.88 -1.08
N LEU A 259 2.79 21.64 0.14
CA LEU A 259 2.85 20.32 0.78
C LEU A 259 1.96 19.29 0.06
N LEU A 260 0.81 19.72 -0.44
CA LEU A 260 -0.10 18.88 -1.21
C LEU A 260 0.60 18.25 -2.42
N PHE A 261 1.28 19.06 -3.23
CA PHE A 261 1.92 18.58 -4.47
C PHE A 261 3.32 18.04 -4.27
N ARG A 262 4.02 18.44 -3.20
CA ARG A 262 5.43 18.02 -2.98
C ARG A 262 5.57 16.79 -2.09
N ALA A 263 4.64 16.58 -1.15
CA ALA A 263 4.68 15.48 -0.19
C ALA A 263 3.43 14.59 -0.31
N ALA A 264 2.26 15.13 0.03
CA ALA A 264 1.05 14.31 0.21
C ALA A 264 0.66 13.53 -1.06
N LEU A 265 0.49 14.20 -2.21
CA LEU A 265 0.10 13.52 -3.44
C LEU A 265 1.16 12.52 -3.93
N PRO A 266 2.45 12.90 -4.11
CA PRO A 266 3.48 11.95 -4.55
C PRO A 266 3.57 10.70 -3.66
N GLU A 267 3.55 10.88 -2.34
CA GLU A 267 3.70 9.80 -1.39
C GLU A 267 2.48 8.86 -1.38
N GLU A 268 1.26 9.41 -1.35
CA GLU A 268 0.05 8.58 -1.37
C GLU A 268 -0.12 7.85 -2.72
N LEU A 269 0.20 8.50 -3.84
CA LEU A 269 0.17 7.88 -5.17
C LEU A 269 1.17 6.73 -5.29
N LEU A 270 2.41 6.93 -4.83
CA LEU A 270 3.47 5.93 -4.97
C LEU A 270 3.25 4.76 -3.99
N PHE A 271 3.03 5.05 -2.71
CA PHE A 271 3.00 4.00 -1.70
C PHE A 271 1.64 3.35 -1.55
N ARG A 272 0.54 4.13 -1.54
CA ARG A 272 -0.79 3.56 -1.29
C ARG A 272 -1.45 3.10 -2.57
N ILE A 273 -1.55 3.97 -3.57
CA ILE A 273 -2.22 3.63 -4.83
C ILE A 273 -1.40 2.65 -5.65
N THR A 274 -0.09 2.89 -5.78
CA THR A 274 0.77 2.06 -6.63
C THR A 274 1.26 0.84 -5.86
N LEU A 275 2.15 0.99 -4.88
CA LEU A 275 2.89 -0.12 -4.27
C LEU A 275 1.98 -1.12 -3.51
N GLN A 276 1.14 -0.65 -2.59
CA GLN A 276 0.41 -1.54 -1.67
C GLN A 276 -0.50 -2.57 -2.37
N PRO A 277 -1.35 -2.23 -3.37
CA PRO A 277 -2.14 -3.21 -4.10
C PRO A 277 -1.30 -4.27 -4.79
N ARG A 278 -0.14 -3.90 -5.35
CA ARG A 278 0.76 -4.86 -6.01
C ARG A 278 1.39 -5.80 -5.00
N LEU A 279 1.84 -5.30 -3.84
CA LEU A 279 2.31 -6.15 -2.74
C LEU A 279 1.22 -7.14 -2.29
N ALA A 280 -0.03 -6.70 -2.18
CA ALA A 280 -1.16 -7.53 -1.78
C ALA A 280 -1.55 -8.62 -2.79
N ARG A 281 -0.93 -8.66 -3.98
CA ARG A 281 -1.05 -9.80 -4.92
C ARG A 281 -0.16 -10.97 -4.54
N PHE A 282 0.90 -10.73 -3.80
CA PHE A 282 1.90 -11.73 -3.41
C PHE A 282 1.87 -12.03 -1.92
N LEU A 283 1.23 -11.17 -1.11
CA LEU A 283 1.22 -11.24 0.34
C LEU A 283 -0.19 -11.03 0.90
N PRO A 284 -0.49 -11.56 2.10
CA PRO A 284 -1.69 -11.16 2.82
C PRO A 284 -1.72 -9.64 3.04
N VAL A 285 -2.92 -9.05 3.04
CA VAL A 285 -3.10 -7.59 3.06
C VAL A 285 -2.38 -6.92 4.24
N GLY A 286 -2.45 -7.49 5.45
CA GLY A 286 -1.74 -6.94 6.61
C GLY A 286 -0.23 -6.88 6.42
N TRP A 287 0.38 -7.90 5.82
CA TRP A 287 1.80 -7.91 5.48
C TRP A 287 2.13 -6.90 4.37
N ALA A 288 1.27 -6.76 3.37
CA ALA A 288 1.44 -5.75 2.33
C ALA A 288 1.41 -4.31 2.91
N ILE A 289 0.52 -4.04 3.87
CA ILE A 289 0.49 -2.76 4.61
C ILE A 289 1.78 -2.57 5.41
N LEU A 290 2.21 -3.57 6.18
CA LEU A 290 3.42 -3.46 7.00
C LEU A 290 4.69 -3.24 6.17
N ILE A 291 4.88 -4.00 5.09
CA ILE A 291 6.04 -3.84 4.21
C ILE A 291 6.02 -2.48 3.50
N GLN A 292 4.84 -2.05 3.03
CA GLN A 292 4.72 -0.70 2.48
C GLN A 292 5.08 0.36 3.52
N ALA A 293 4.62 0.21 4.76
CA ALA A 293 4.92 1.12 5.86
C ALA A 293 6.42 1.20 6.16
N LEU A 294 7.11 0.05 6.18
CA LEU A 294 8.57 -0.01 6.32
C LEU A 294 9.30 0.65 5.16
N LEU A 295 8.87 0.43 3.91
CA LEU A 295 9.45 1.08 2.73
C LEU A 295 9.22 2.59 2.73
N PHE A 296 8.07 3.04 3.21
CA PHE A 296 7.77 4.46 3.42
C PHE A 296 8.72 5.07 4.45
N SER A 297 8.89 4.44 5.62
CA SER A 297 9.87 4.90 6.62
C SER A 297 11.30 4.90 6.06
N ALA A 298 11.70 3.83 5.36
CA ALA A 298 13.04 3.72 4.77
C ALA A 298 13.32 4.82 3.74
N ALA A 299 12.28 5.32 3.05
CA ALA A 299 12.44 6.42 2.10
C ALA A 299 12.90 7.74 2.77
N HIS A 300 12.75 7.86 4.09
CA HIS A 300 13.17 9.00 4.88
C HIS A 300 14.55 8.81 5.53
N LEU A 301 15.23 7.67 5.30
CA LEU A 301 16.60 7.47 5.78
C LEU A 301 17.58 8.56 5.32
N PRO A 302 17.58 9.00 4.04
CA PRO A 302 18.48 10.07 3.61
C PRO A 302 18.29 11.37 4.40
N GLN A 303 17.04 11.72 4.73
CA GLN A 303 16.73 12.89 5.55
C GLN A 303 17.30 12.75 6.96
N GLN A 304 17.12 11.58 7.59
CA GLN A 304 17.64 11.34 8.94
C GLN A 304 19.17 11.33 8.99
N LEU A 305 19.82 10.63 8.05
CA LEU A 305 21.26 10.41 8.06
C LEU A 305 22.05 11.60 7.53
N ILE A 306 21.57 12.24 6.46
CA ILE A 306 22.34 13.25 5.72
C ILE A 306 21.85 14.65 6.09
N ASN A 307 20.53 14.90 6.04
CA ASN A 307 20.02 16.24 6.34
C ASN A 307 20.07 16.55 7.85
N TYR A 308 19.66 15.59 8.69
CA TYR A 308 19.66 15.75 10.14
C TYR A 308 20.94 15.25 10.82
N GLN A 309 21.89 14.67 10.06
CA GLN A 309 23.18 14.20 10.56
C GLN A 309 23.05 13.23 11.75
N ARG A 310 21.97 12.45 11.81
CA ARG A 310 21.73 11.50 12.90
C ARG A 310 22.57 10.24 12.69
N PRO A 311 23.16 9.66 13.75
CA PRO A 311 23.80 8.34 13.66
C PRO A 311 22.81 7.29 13.14
N PHE A 312 23.33 6.30 12.39
CA PHE A 312 22.50 5.29 11.73
C PHE A 312 21.56 4.55 12.70
N VAL A 313 22.06 4.14 13.86
CA VAL A 313 21.26 3.44 14.87
C VAL A 313 20.12 4.33 15.37
N LEU A 314 20.39 5.60 15.65
CA LEU A 314 19.36 6.55 16.10
C LEU A 314 18.31 6.80 15.01
N ALA A 315 18.73 7.00 13.75
CA ALA A 315 17.83 7.14 12.62
C ALA A 315 16.88 5.93 12.48
N LEU A 316 17.41 4.71 12.66
CA LEU A 316 16.61 3.50 12.67
C LEU A 316 15.58 3.51 13.80
N GLY A 317 15.95 3.97 15.00
CA GLY A 317 15.04 4.10 16.15
C GLY A 317 13.79 4.91 15.82
N TYR A 318 13.93 6.06 15.15
CA TYR A 318 12.79 6.89 14.76
C TYR A 318 11.95 6.29 13.63
N LEU A 319 12.58 5.58 12.68
CA LEU A 319 11.90 5.09 11.48
C LEU A 319 11.14 3.78 11.70
N LEU A 320 11.49 3.01 12.74
CA LEU A 320 10.89 1.72 13.06
C LEU A 320 9.45 1.80 13.61
N THR A 321 8.96 2.98 14.02
CA THR A 321 7.57 3.12 14.50
C THR A 321 6.55 2.98 13.36
N VAL A 322 6.94 3.26 12.11
CA VAL A 322 6.16 3.05 10.87
C VAL A 322 4.71 3.60 10.89
N ASP A 323 4.45 4.60 11.72
CA ASP A 323 3.12 5.10 12.11
C ASP A 323 2.26 5.51 10.90
N ASN A 324 2.78 6.45 10.08
CA ASN A 324 2.11 6.99 8.91
C ASN A 324 1.84 5.91 7.86
N GLY A 325 2.82 5.02 7.69
CA GLY A 325 2.73 3.81 6.88
C GLY A 325 1.49 2.98 7.19
N LEU A 326 1.38 2.55 8.45
CA LEU A 326 0.31 1.68 8.94
C LEU A 326 -1.07 2.33 8.83
N ILE A 327 -1.19 3.57 9.28
CA ILE A 327 -2.44 4.33 9.29
C ILE A 327 -2.97 4.53 7.87
N GLY A 328 -2.14 5.09 6.98
CA GLY A 328 -2.53 5.36 5.59
C GLY A 328 -2.82 4.07 4.83
N GLY A 329 -2.01 3.03 5.06
CA GLY A 329 -2.19 1.74 4.39
C GLY A 329 -3.48 1.04 4.79
N TYR A 330 -3.86 1.11 6.06
CA TYR A 330 -5.15 0.60 6.53
C TYR A 330 -6.34 1.36 5.93
N LEU A 331 -6.31 2.70 5.94
CA LEU A 331 -7.38 3.50 5.34
C LEU A 331 -7.52 3.29 3.85
N TRP A 332 -6.41 3.21 3.14
CA TRP A 332 -6.42 2.91 1.72
C TRP A 332 -7.11 1.58 1.45
N HIS A 333 -6.75 0.54 2.21
CA HIS A 333 -7.36 -0.77 2.08
C HIS A 333 -8.88 -0.72 2.27
N ARG A 334 -9.37 0.04 3.25
CA ARG A 334 -10.80 0.13 3.58
C ARG A 334 -11.61 1.06 2.68
N THR A 335 -11.04 2.17 2.23
CA THR A 335 -11.80 3.26 1.60
C THR A 335 -11.47 3.48 0.13
N ARG A 336 -10.27 3.10 -0.33
CA ARG A 336 -9.77 3.37 -1.68
C ARG A 336 -9.92 4.84 -2.11
N SER A 337 -9.86 5.76 -1.16
CA SER A 337 -10.09 7.18 -1.40
C SER A 337 -8.81 8.00 -1.21
N LEU A 338 -8.25 8.46 -2.32
CA LEU A 338 -7.11 9.37 -2.35
C LEU A 338 -7.44 10.72 -1.69
N PRO A 339 -8.59 11.38 -1.92
CA PRO A 339 -8.92 12.62 -1.23
C PRO A 339 -8.85 12.49 0.30
N LEU A 340 -9.36 11.38 0.85
CA LEU A 340 -9.30 11.10 2.29
C LEU A 340 -7.86 10.95 2.77
N LEU A 341 -7.03 10.21 2.04
CA LEU A 341 -5.62 10.01 2.39
C LEU A 341 -4.82 11.32 2.30
N VAL A 342 -5.05 12.15 1.28
CA VAL A 342 -4.38 13.44 1.12
C VAL A 342 -4.71 14.37 2.28
N ILE A 343 -5.98 14.46 2.69
CA ILE A 343 -6.36 15.29 3.84
C ILE A 343 -5.73 14.72 5.12
N LEU A 344 -5.80 13.39 5.31
CA LEU A 344 -5.12 12.77 6.44
C LEU A 344 -3.63 13.11 6.47
N HIS A 345 -2.96 12.99 5.33
CA HIS A 345 -1.55 13.26 5.19
C HIS A 345 -1.23 14.70 5.56
N LEU A 346 -1.98 15.69 5.07
CA LEU A 346 -1.75 17.10 5.36
C LEU A 346 -1.99 17.49 6.82
N PHE A 347 -2.88 16.81 7.54
CA PHE A 347 -3.29 17.21 8.90
C PHE A 347 -2.77 16.31 10.01
N ALA A 348 -2.48 15.03 9.73
CA ALA A 348 -2.04 14.06 10.73
C ALA A 348 -0.54 13.78 10.66
N TYR A 349 0.08 13.81 9.48
CA TYR A 349 1.48 13.40 9.33
C TYR A 349 2.54 14.45 9.72
N PRO A 350 2.31 15.78 9.59
CA PRO A 350 3.31 16.78 10.01
C PRO A 350 3.70 16.68 11.48
N ARG A 351 2.88 16.03 12.30
CA ARG A 351 3.18 15.74 13.71
C ARG A 351 4.37 14.79 13.90
N PHE A 352 4.56 13.82 13.00
CA PHE A 352 5.54 12.75 13.20
C PHE A 352 6.97 13.16 12.80
N GLY A 353 7.21 14.45 12.53
CA GLY A 353 8.55 14.99 12.28
C GLY A 353 9.22 14.45 11.02
N ILE A 354 8.42 13.97 10.07
CA ILE A 354 8.85 13.55 8.73
C ILE A 354 8.74 14.73 7.78
#